data_AF-A0A9D7RNA2-F1
#
_entry.id   AF-A0A9D7RNA2-F1
#
_cell.length_a   1.000
_cell.length_b   1.000
_cell.length_c   1.000
_cell.angle_alpha   90.00
_cell.angle_beta   90.00
_cell.angle_gamma   90.00
#
_symmetry.space_group_name_H-M   'P 1'
#
loop_
_entity.id
_entity.type
_entity.pdbx_description
1 polymer ?
#
loop_
_entity_poly.entity_id
_entity_poly.type
_entity_poly.pdbx_seq_one_letter_code
_entity_poly.pdbx_strand_id
1 'polypeptide(L)'
;MRRKPALDYAKSTSIVWSSTFQPTRPSAKRRPVFVSALKGVARAEMLRRIEARPHAYVAREMIELSQAPTWSRAHERRLLSPVGLRSCGRAVVWPDGASA
;
A
#
# COMPACT_ATOMS: atom_id res chain seq x y z
N MET A 1 10.33 6.02 26.45
CA MET A 1 9.76 5.07 25.46
C MET A 1 9.51 5.84 24.16
N ARG A 2 10.37 5.67 23.13
CA ARG A 2 10.41 6.50 21.91
C ARG A 2 9.17 6.27 21.02
N ARG A 3 8.19 7.17 21.07
CA ARG A 3 6.95 7.11 20.26
C ARG A 3 6.74 8.43 19.51
N LYS A 4 7.44 8.63 18.38
CA LYS A 4 7.14 9.66 17.34
C LYS A 4 8.00 9.65 16.05
N PRO A 5 8.94 8.73 15.78
CA PRO A 5 9.84 8.92 14.63
C PRO A 5 9.14 8.81 13.27
N ALA A 6 8.13 7.94 13.11
CA ALA A 6 7.57 7.65 11.79
C ALA A 6 6.74 8.80 11.19
N LEU A 7 5.95 9.52 12.01
CA LEU A 7 5.16 10.66 11.53
C LEU A 7 6.06 11.88 11.28
N ASP A 8 7.03 12.11 12.17
CA ASP A 8 7.99 13.20 12.02
C ASP A 8 8.90 12.96 10.81
N TYR A 9 9.31 11.70 10.56
CA TYR A 9 10.05 11.29 9.36
C TYR A 9 9.22 11.44 8.08
N ALA A 10 7.94 11.05 8.13
CA ALA A 10 7.01 11.23 7.02
C ALA A 10 6.84 12.73 6.69
N LYS A 11 6.66 13.60 7.69
CA LYS A 11 6.54 15.04 7.49
C LYS A 11 7.84 15.72 7.03
N SER A 12 8.98 15.26 7.57
CA SER A 12 10.32 15.81 7.28
C SER A 12 10.77 15.48 5.86
N THR A 13 10.33 14.35 5.31
CA THR A 13 10.75 13.92 3.99
C THR A 13 9.68 14.23 2.94
N SER A 14 10.09 14.83 1.81
CA SER A 14 9.24 15.06 0.63
C SER A 14 8.57 13.77 0.08
N ILE A 15 8.97 12.59 0.59
CA ILE A 15 8.41 11.25 0.38
C ILE A 15 6.93 11.12 0.78
N VAL A 16 6.39 11.94 1.70
CA VAL A 16 4.95 11.89 2.00
C VAL A 16 4.09 12.19 0.76
N TRP A 17 4.60 13.01 -0.16
CA TRP A 17 3.88 13.39 -1.37
C TRP A 17 3.86 12.28 -2.42
N SER A 18 4.85 11.38 -2.39
CA SER A 18 4.91 10.17 -3.20
C SER A 18 4.43 8.92 -2.45
N SER A 19 3.65 9.07 -1.38
CA SER A 19 3.18 7.95 -0.57
C SER A 19 1.70 7.62 -0.81
N THR A 20 1.37 6.35 -0.60
CA THR A 20 -0.01 5.87 -0.48
C THR A 20 -0.31 5.63 1.00
N PHE A 21 -1.40 6.21 1.50
CA PHE A 21 -1.88 5.90 2.85
C PHE A 21 -2.91 4.78 2.79
N GLN A 22 -2.65 3.74 3.58
CA GLN A 22 -3.54 2.59 3.72
C GLN A 22 -4.02 2.49 5.17
N PRO A 23 -5.28 2.06 5.41
CA PRO A 23 -5.69 1.74 6.77
C PRO A 23 -4.90 0.55 7.29
N THR A 24 -4.54 0.57 8.58
CA THR A 24 -3.82 -0.55 9.22
C THR A 24 -4.67 -1.82 9.33
N ARG A 25 -6.01 -1.69 9.32
CA ARG A 25 -6.94 -2.83 9.45
C ARG A 25 -7.74 -3.05 8.16
N PRO A 26 -7.83 -4.30 7.67
CA PRO A 26 -8.63 -4.64 6.49
C PRO A 26 -10.12 -4.32 6.66
N SER A 27 -10.64 -4.39 7.89
CA SER A 27 -12.05 -4.08 8.22
C SER A 27 -12.35 -2.58 8.28
N ALA A 28 -11.34 -1.71 8.23
CA ALA A 28 -11.58 -0.28 8.15
C ALA A 28 -12.21 0.04 6.79
N LYS A 29 -13.41 0.64 6.79
CA LYS A 29 -14.17 1.01 5.58
C LYS A 29 -13.51 2.06 4.68
N ARG A 30 -12.24 2.39 4.90
CA ARG A 30 -11.51 3.45 4.20
C ARG A 30 -10.68 2.86 3.08
N ARG A 31 -10.83 3.43 1.89
CA ARG A 31 -10.02 3.04 0.73
C ARG A 31 -8.60 3.61 0.85
N PRO A 32 -7.59 2.92 0.30
CA PRO A 32 -6.27 3.50 0.10
C PRO A 32 -6.37 4.84 -0.64
N VAL A 33 -5.58 5.82 -0.20
CA VAL A 33 -5.55 7.15 -0.83
C VAL A 33 -4.15 7.44 -1.34
N PHE A 34 -4.05 7.79 -2.61
CA PHE A 34 -2.83 8.30 -3.24
C PHE A 34 -2.68 9.78 -2.89
N VAL A 35 -1.63 10.12 -2.14
CA VAL A 35 -1.45 11.50 -1.65
C VAL A 35 -1.17 12.46 -2.81
N SER A 36 -0.45 11.99 -3.83
CA SER A 36 -0.17 12.73 -5.07
C SER A 36 -1.43 13.12 -5.84
N ALA A 37 -2.53 12.36 -5.71
CA ALA A 37 -3.79 12.65 -6.36
C ALA A 37 -4.63 13.71 -5.61
N LEU A 38 -4.29 14.03 -4.35
CA LEU A 38 -5.01 15.02 -3.56
C LEU A 38 -4.47 16.43 -3.78
N LYS A 39 -5.36 17.38 -4.07
CA LYS A 39 -5.03 18.80 -4.24
C LYS A 39 -5.77 19.67 -3.22
N GLY A 40 -5.17 20.82 -2.88
CA GLY A 40 -5.80 21.88 -2.09
C GLY A 40 -6.37 21.41 -0.75
N VAL A 41 -7.65 21.71 -0.50
CA VAL A 41 -8.35 21.45 0.77
C VAL A 41 -8.38 19.96 1.13
N ALA A 42 -8.57 19.07 0.16
CA ALA A 42 -8.61 17.63 0.39
C ALA A 42 -7.29 17.08 0.96
N ARG A 43 -6.16 17.67 0.57
CA ARG A 43 -4.83 17.32 1.08
C ARG A 43 -4.66 17.76 2.54
N ALA A 44 -5.07 18.99 2.85
CA ALA A 44 -5.00 19.53 4.22
C ALA A 44 -5.89 18.74 5.19
N GLU A 45 -7.10 18.35 4.76
CA GLU A 45 -7.97 17.48 5.56
C GLU A 45 -7.37 16.10 5.80
N MET A 46 -6.72 15.51 4.78
CA MET A 46 -6.08 14.20 4.92
C MET A 46 -4.94 14.26 5.96
N LEU A 47 -4.11 15.29 5.91
CA LEU A 47 -3.03 15.49 6.89
C LEU A 47 -3.58 15.65 8.31
N ARG A 48 -4.59 16.50 8.51
CA ARG A 48 -5.26 16.65 9.81
C ARG A 48 -5.80 15.32 10.34
N ARG A 49 -6.34 14.46 9.47
CA ARG A 49 -6.86 13.13 9.85
C ARG A 49 -5.76 12.16 10.23
N ILE A 50 -4.63 12.18 9.53
CA ILE A 50 -3.45 11.35 9.85
C ILE A 50 -2.85 11.79 11.18
N GLU A 51 -2.71 13.11 11.39
CA GLU A 51 -2.23 13.68 12.66
C GLU A 51 -3.12 13.31 13.84
N ALA A 52 -4.44 13.34 13.66
CA ALA A 52 -5.38 12.97 14.70
C ALA A 52 -5.27 11.48 15.11
N ARG A 53 -4.93 10.58 14.19
CA ARG A 53 -4.87 9.13 14.43
C ARG A 53 -3.73 8.47 13.64
N PRO A 54 -2.45 8.71 13.98
CA PRO A 54 -1.33 8.27 13.16
C PRO A 54 -1.18 6.75 13.10
N HIS A 55 -1.55 6.05 14.18
CA HIS A 55 -1.52 4.58 14.26
C HIS A 55 -2.59 3.89 13.40
N ALA A 56 -3.59 4.62 12.91
CA ALA A 56 -4.64 4.08 12.05
C ALA A 56 -4.21 3.97 10.58
N TYR A 57 -3.05 4.53 10.23
CA TYR A 57 -2.54 4.57 8.87
C TYR A 57 -1.13 4.00 8.78
N VAL A 58 -0.84 3.39 7.64
CA VAL A 58 0.51 3.05 7.23
C VAL A 58 0.78 3.81 5.94
N ALA A 59 1.88 4.56 5.91
CA ALA A 59 2.43 5.12 4.69
C ALA A 59 3.22 4.03 3.97
N ARG A 60 2.95 3.84 2.69
CA ARG A 60 3.78 3.04 1.79
C ARG A 60 4.25 3.94 0.67
N GLU A 61 5.52 3.82 0.32
CA GLU A 61 6.08 4.46 -0.85
C GLU A 61 5.31 4.04 -2.12
N MET A 62 5.08 4.97 -3.04
CA MET A 62 4.58 4.63 -4.37
C MET A 62 5.69 3.96 -5.16
N ILE A 63 5.49 2.68 -5.44
CA ILE A 63 6.35 1.89 -6.32
C ILE A 63 5.64 1.66 -7.65
N GLU A 64 6.41 1.60 -8.73
CA GLU A 64 5.90 1.11 -10.01
C GLU A 64 5.67 -0.39 -9.91
N LEU A 65 4.40 -0.79 -9.89
CA LEU A 65 4.03 -2.20 -9.83
C LEU A 65 4.43 -2.91 -11.12
N SER A 66 4.80 -4.19 -11.01
CA SER A 66 4.97 -5.07 -12.17
C SER A 66 3.71 -5.07 -13.03
N GLN A 67 3.89 -5.08 -14.35
CA GLN A 67 2.80 -5.09 -15.32
C GLN A 67 2.70 -6.47 -15.96
N ALA A 68 1.47 -6.93 -16.20
CA ALA A 68 1.21 -8.15 -16.95
C ALA A 68 0.08 -7.93 -17.96
N PRO A 69 0.08 -8.68 -19.09
CA PRO A 69 -1.00 -8.61 -20.06
C PRO A 69 -2.29 -9.19 -19.48
N THR A 70 -3.39 -8.46 -19.66
CA THR A 70 -4.72 -8.84 -19.16
C THR A 70 -5.77 -8.62 -20.24
N TRP A 71 -6.64 -9.59 -20.47
CA TRP A 71 -7.82 -9.39 -21.31
C TRP A 71 -8.87 -8.56 -20.56
N SER A 72 -9.45 -7.53 -21.19
CA SER A 72 -10.49 -6.69 -20.59
C SER A 72 -11.65 -6.46 -21.55
N ARG A 73 -12.89 -6.69 -21.09
CA ARG A 73 -14.11 -6.41 -21.88
C ARG A 73 -14.48 -4.92 -21.91
N ALA A 74 -14.04 -4.15 -20.92
CA ALA A 74 -14.31 -2.70 -20.86
C ALA A 74 -13.26 -1.87 -21.63
N HIS A 75 -12.10 -2.46 -21.92
CA HIS A 75 -11.00 -1.79 -22.61
C HIS A 75 -10.35 -2.80 -23.55
N GLU A 76 -10.82 -2.84 -24.80
CA GLU A 76 -10.45 -3.84 -25.83
C GLU A 76 -8.95 -3.94 -26.14
N ARG A 77 -8.10 -3.05 -25.57
CA ARG A 77 -6.67 -2.94 -25.89
C ARG A 77 -5.74 -2.70 -24.69
N ARG A 78 -6.16 -2.98 -23.45
CA ARG A 78 -5.25 -2.77 -22.29
C ARG A 78 -4.29 -3.96 -22.12
N LEU A 79 -3.16 -3.90 -22.84
CA LEU A 79 -2.12 -4.94 -22.82
C LEU A 79 -1.26 -4.93 -21.56
N LEU A 80 -1.43 -3.97 -20.63
CA LEU A 80 -0.66 -3.88 -19.39
C LEU A 80 -1.55 -3.42 -18.23
N SER A 81 -1.60 -4.22 -17.18
CA SER A 81 -2.25 -3.91 -15.90
C SER A 81 -1.32 -4.21 -14.73
N PRO A 82 -1.37 -3.43 -13.63
CA PRO A 82 -0.60 -3.70 -12.42
C PRO A 82 -0.99 -5.05 -11.80
N VAL A 83 -0.01 -5.88 -11.47
CA VAL A 83 -0.21 -7.21 -10.84
C VAL A 83 0.56 -7.33 -9.53
N GLY A 84 0.00 -8.08 -8.59
CA GLY A 84 0.69 -8.50 -7.36
C GLY A 84 0.55 -10.00 -7.17
N LEU A 85 1.61 -10.65 -6.68
CA LEU A 85 1.63 -12.09 -6.41
C LEU A 85 1.34 -12.37 -4.93
N ARG A 86 0.51 -13.37 -4.66
CA ARG A 86 0.40 -14.02 -3.35
C ARG A 86 0.73 -15.49 -3.52
N SER A 87 1.83 -15.95 -2.93
CA SER A 87 2.16 -17.36 -2.84
C SER A 87 1.59 -17.94 -1.54
N CYS A 88 0.91 -19.08 -1.64
CA CYS A 88 0.46 -19.85 -0.49
C CYS A 88 1.20 -21.20 -0.53
N GLY A 89 2.12 -21.40 0.40
CA GLY A 89 2.87 -22.64 0.50
C GLY A 89 2.05 -23.72 1.20
N ARG A 90 2.18 -24.96 0.72
CA ARG A 90 1.77 -26.16 1.44
C ARG A 90 3.01 -27.00 1.68
N ALA A 91 3.38 -27.20 2.94
CA ALA A 91 4.39 -28.17 3.29
C ALA A 91 3.76 -29.57 3.18
N VAL A 92 4.38 -30.44 2.40
CA VAL A 92 4.12 -31.87 2.42
C VAL A 92 5.35 -32.50 3.06
N VAL A 93 5.16 -33.13 4.21
CA VAL A 93 6.23 -33.90 4.87
C VAL A 93 6.15 -35.31 4.29
N TRP A 94 7.21 -35.74 3.63
CA TRP A 94 7.38 -37.14 3.26
C TRP A 94 7.76 -37.93 4.54
N PRO A 95 7.17 -39.11 4.79
CA PRO A 95 7.38 -39.83 6.06
C PRO A 95 8.82 -40.30 6.29
N ASP A 96 9.66 -40.34 5.26
CA ASP A 96 11.08 -40.68 5.39
C ASP A 96 11.93 -39.49 4.98
N GLY A 97 12.71 -38.97 5.92
CA GLY A 97 13.51 -37.75 5.80
C GLY A 97 14.65 -37.84 4.79
N ALA A 98 14.32 -37.90 3.50
CA ALA A 98 15.26 -37.72 2.41
C ALA A 98 15.17 -36.27 1.90
N SER A 99 16.15 -35.47 2.28
CA SER A 99 16.46 -34.17 1.66
C SER A 99 16.84 -34.39 0.19
N ALA A 100 16.31 -33.56 -0.71
CA ALA A 100 16.90 -33.35 -2.04
C ALA A 100 17.90 -32.20 -1.98
#